data_AF-A0A4U9CXA9-F1
#
_entry.id   AF-A0A4U9CXA9-F1
#
_cell.length_a   1.000
_cell.length_b   1.000
_cell.length_c   1.000
_cell.angle_alpha   90.00
_cell.angle_beta   90.00
_cell.angle_gamma   90.00
#
_symmetry.space_group_name_H-M   'P 1'
#
loop_
_entity.id
_entity.type
_entity.pdbx_description
1 polymer ?
#
loop_
_entity_poly.entity_id
_entity_poly.type
_entity_poly.pdbx_seq_one_letter_code
_entity_poly.pdbx_strand_id
1 'polypeptide(L)' 'MIDSTLPLTDIHRHLDGNIRAQTILDLGRQFNIALPATTSIPFVRMSRSPATNPIW' A
#
# COMPACT_ATOMS: atom_id res chain seq x y z
N MET A 1 25.53 -8.35 -3.75
CA MET A 1 24.94 -8.35 -5.09
C MET A 1 24.02 -9.55 -5.18
N ILE A 2 22.84 -9.43 -5.79
CA ILE A 2 21.98 -10.59 -6.05
C ILE A 2 22.70 -11.47 -7.06
N ASP A 3 22.78 -12.77 -6.80
CA ASP A 3 23.36 -13.74 -7.74
C ASP A 3 22.41 -13.94 -8.92
N SER A 4 22.82 -13.50 -10.11
CA SER A 4 22.02 -13.61 -11.32
C SER A 4 22.01 -15.02 -11.93
N THR A 5 22.79 -15.96 -11.36
CA THR A 5 22.84 -17.36 -11.82
C THR A 5 21.82 -18.25 -11.12
N LEU A 6 21.18 -17.76 -10.04
CA LEU A 6 20.15 -18.46 -9.29
C LEU A 6 18.77 -17.77 -9.45
N PRO A 7 17.66 -18.52 -9.52
CA PRO A 7 16.33 -17.94 -9.45
C PRO A 7 16.10 -17.22 -8.11
N LEU A 8 15.63 -15.98 -8.17
CA LEU A 8 15.30 -15.20 -6.98
C LEU A 8 13.82 -15.36 -6.64
N THR A 9 13.53 -15.78 -5.41
CA THR A 9 12.16 -15.91 -4.90
C THR A 9 11.91 -14.92 -3.75
N ASP A 10 10.67 -14.43 -3.67
CA ASP A 10 10.17 -13.64 -2.55
C ASP A 10 9.01 -14.43 -1.92
N ILE A 11 9.30 -15.10 -0.80
CA ILE A 11 8.39 -16.09 -0.19
C ILE A 11 7.41 -15.46 0.81
N HIS A 12 7.63 -14.21 1.21
CA HIS A 12 6.79 -13.52 2.18
C HIS A 12 6.46 -12.11 1.68
N ARG A 13 5.70 -12.06 0.59
CA ARG A 13 5.14 -10.81 0.05
C ARG A 13 3.63 -10.77 0.24
N HIS A 14 3.16 -9.71 0.89
CA HIS A 14 1.74 -9.36 0.95
C HIS A 14 1.33 -8.62 -0.32
N LEU A 15 0.37 -9.16 -1.05
CA LEU A 15 -0.11 -8.57 -2.31
C LEU A 15 -0.91 -7.28 -2.06
N ASP A 16 -1.81 -7.33 -1.08
CA ASP A 16 -2.66 -6.24 -0.62
C ASP A 16 -1.85 -5.08 -0.01
N GLY A 17 -0.74 -5.39 0.66
CA GLY A 17 0.23 -4.40 1.16
C GLY A 17 1.15 -3.81 0.09
N ASN A 18 1.08 -4.28 -1.15
CA ASN A 18 1.96 -3.86 -2.24
C ASN A 18 1.19 -3.34 -3.48
N ILE A 19 -0.01 -2.81 -3.25
CA ILE A 19 -0.78 -2.11 -4.28
C ILE A 19 -0.18 -0.71 -4.47
N ARG A 20 0.11 -0.33 -5.73
CA ARG A 20 0.59 1.02 -6.04
C ARG A 20 -0.49 2.04 -5.70
N ALA A 21 -0.12 3.13 -5.03
CA ALA A 21 -1.06 4.20 -4.65
C ALA A 21 -1.84 4.75 -5.85
N GLN A 22 -1.19 4.88 -7.02
CA GLN A 22 -1.85 5.30 -8.25
C GLN A 22 -2.97 4.35 -8.68
N THR A 23 -2.74 3.03 -8.57
CA THR A 23 -3.75 2.02 -8.88
C THR A 23 -4.96 2.13 -7.97
N ILE A 24 -4.76 2.41 -6.67
CA ILE A 24 -5.87 2.63 -5.73
C ILE A 24 -6.71 3.85 -6.17
N LEU A 25 -6.05 4.96 -6.53
CA LEU A 25 -6.73 6.17 -6.98
C LEU A 25 -7.50 5.97 -8.29
N ASP A 26 -6.91 5.27 -9.25
CA ASP A 26 -7.53 5.04 -10.56
C ASP A 26 -8.76 4.14 -10.43
N LEU A 27 -8.66 3.06 -9.66
CA LEU A 27 -9.80 2.17 -9.38
C LEU A 27 -10.88 2.88 -8.56
N GLY A 28 -10.50 3.71 -7.59
CA GLY A 28 -11.45 4.52 -6.81
C GLY A 28 -12.28 5.44 -7.71
N ARG A 29 -11.65 6.10 -8.70
CA ARG A 29 -12.37 6.90 -9.70
C ARG A 29 -13.25 6.04 -10.62
N GLN A 30 -12.73 4.91 -11.10
CA GLN A 30 -13.46 4.02 -12.00
C GLN A 30 -14.75 3.48 -11.39
N PHE A 31 -14.72 3.11 -10.11
CA PHE A 31 -15.85 2.53 -9.40
C PHE A 31 -16.62 3.54 -8.54
N ASN A 32 -16.31 4.84 -8.67
CA ASN A 32 -16.91 5.92 -7.90
C ASN A 32 -16.88 5.68 -6.38
N ILE A 33 -15.75 5.18 -5.87
CA ILE A 33 -15.50 4.95 -4.45
C ILE A 33 -14.82 6.19 -3.87
N ALA A 34 -15.42 6.79 -2.84
CA ALA A 34 -14.82 7.90 -2.12
C ALA A 34 -13.54 7.43 -1.40
N LEU A 35 -12.41 8.04 -1.75
CA LEU A 35 -11.12 7.77 -1.12
C LEU A 35 -10.74 8.90 -0.16
N PRO A 36 -9.93 8.63 0.88
CA PRO A 36 -9.49 9.64 1.84
C PRO A 36 -8.51 10.68 1.26
N ALA A 37 -8.00 10.47 0.03
CA ALA A 37 -7.12 11.38 -0.68
C ALA A 37 -7.32 11.27 -2.20
N THR A 38 -6.99 12.32 -2.95
CA THR A 38 -7.22 12.43 -4.40
C THR A 38 -5.94 12.42 -5.25
N THR A 39 -4.77 12.55 -4.62
CA THR A 39 -3.45 12.60 -5.27
C THR A 39 -2.50 11.56 -4.68
N SER A 40 -1.62 10.99 -5.49
CA SER A 40 -0.59 10.07 -5.01
C SER A 40 0.53 10.86 -4.34
N ILE A 41 0.56 10.86 -3.00
CA ILE A 41 1.71 11.36 -2.25
C ILE A 41 2.81 10.27 -2.24
N PRO A 42 4.10 10.64 -2.39
CA PRO A 42 5.20 9.67 -2.45
C PRO A 42 5.44 8.91 -1.13
N PHE A 43 4.69 9.23 -0.08
CA PHE A 43 4.76 8.57 1.22
C PHE A 43 3.35 8.44 1.80
N VAL A 44 2.74 7.26 1.69
CA VAL A 44 1.54 6.94 2.46
C VAL A 44 1.97 6.80 3.92
N ARG A 45 2.00 7.90 4.67
CA ARG A 45 2.01 7.83 6.12
C ARG A 45 0.62 7.38 6.53
N MET A 46 0.49 6.14 7.00
CA MET A 46 -0.68 5.75 7.78
C MET A 46 -0.66 6.66 9.03
N SER A 47 -1.36 7.79 9.00
CA SER A 47 -1.54 8.59 10.20
C SER A 47 -2.36 7.74 11.15
N ARG A 48 -1.73 7.24 12.23
CA ARG A 48 -2.46 6.62 13.33
C ARG A 48 -3.56 7.59 13.75
N SER A 49 -4.79 7.12 13.79
CA SER A 49 -5.87 7.82 14.49
C SER A 49 -5.40 8.13 15.92
N PRO A 50 -5.59 9.35 16.46
CA PRO A 50 -5.20 9.67 17.84
C PRO A 50 -6.05 8.94 18.89
N ALA A 51 -7.04 8.15 18.49
CA ALA A 51 -8.03 7.60 19.40
C ALA A 51 -8.08 6.07 19.36
N THR A 52 -7.05 5.41 19.90
CA THR A 52 -7.22 4.11 20.57
C THR A 52 -6.04 3.91 21.52
N ASN A 53 -6.31 4.06 22.81
CA ASN A 53 -5.46 3.59 23.90
C ASN A 53 -5.40 2.05 23.84
N PRO A 54 -4.22 1.41 23.74
CA PRO A 54 -4.16 -0.04 23.71
C PRO A 54 -4.28 -0.56 25.15
N ILE A 55 -5.43 -1.17 25.45
CA ILE A 55 -5.52 -2.20 26.49
C ILE A 55 -5.41 -3.54 25.78
N TRP A 56 -4.17 -4.02 25.71
CA TRP A 56 -3.70 -5.32 25.19
C TRP A 56 -3.97 -5.61 23.71
#